data_AF-A0A527XJ03-F1
#
_entry.id   AF-A0A527XJ03-F1
#
_cell.length_a   1.000
_cell.length_b   1.000
_cell.length_c   1.000
_cell.angle_alpha   90.00
_cell.angle_beta   90.00
_cell.angle_gamma   90.00
#
_symmetry.space_group_name_H-M   'P 1'
#
loop_
_entity.id
_entity.type
_entity.pdbx_description
1 polymer ?
#
loop_
_entity_poly.entity_id
_entity_poly.type
_entity_poly.pdbx_seq_one_letter_code
_entity_poly.pdbx_strand_id
1 'polypeptide(L)'
;DLEDAESDMAERLDGEHYRDDILRLLFICCHPDLPATQQIAVALRIVSGLTVKQIARAFLVGESAMEQRITRAKARIADAGVPF
;
A
#
# COMPACT_ATOMS: atom_id res chain seq x y z
N ASP A 1 -10.78 0.20 30.10
CA ASP A 1 -10.63 -0.97 29.21
C ASP A 1 -10.56 -0.53 27.76
N LEU A 2 -9.35 -0.17 27.32
CA LEU A 2 -9.09 0.16 25.91
C LEU A 2 -8.91 -1.12 25.06
N GLU A 3 -8.55 -2.24 25.71
CA GLU A 3 -8.37 -3.55 25.08
C GLU A 3 -9.71 -4.15 24.57
N ASP A 4 -10.81 -4.00 25.32
CA ASP A 4 -12.14 -4.47 24.88
C ASP A 4 -12.66 -3.71 23.66
N ALA A 5 -12.37 -2.41 23.55
CA ALA A 5 -12.76 -1.58 22.41
C ALA A 5 -11.91 -1.85 21.15
N GLU A 6 -10.64 -2.24 21.33
CA GLU A 6 -9.76 -2.66 20.23
C GLU A 6 -10.16 -4.04 19.69
N SER A 7 -10.60 -4.94 20.58
CA SER A 7 -11.08 -6.28 20.24
C SER A 7 -12.39 -6.27 19.44
N ASP A 8 -13.39 -5.48 19.86
CA ASP A 8 -14.65 -5.29 19.13
C ASP A 8 -14.45 -4.63 17.74
N MET A 9 -13.44 -3.76 17.65
CA MET A 9 -13.10 -3.07 16.41
C MET A 9 -12.33 -3.98 15.45
N ALA A 10 -11.52 -4.90 15.97
CA ALA A 10 -10.88 -5.97 15.21
C ALA A 10 -11.90 -6.97 14.66
N GLU A 11 -12.87 -7.45 15.46
CA GLU A 11 -13.90 -8.40 15.02
C GLU A 11 -14.82 -7.88 13.90
N ARG A 12 -15.01 -6.55 13.82
CA ARG A 12 -15.74 -5.92 12.70
C ARG A 12 -14.89 -5.77 11.43
N LEU A 13 -13.58 -5.87 11.54
CA LEU A 13 -12.64 -5.92 10.40
C LEU A 13 -12.51 -7.36 9.85
N ASP A 14 -12.97 -8.39 10.58
CA ASP A 14 -13.08 -9.82 10.19
C ASP A 14 -14.16 -10.13 9.13
N GLY A 15 -14.52 -9.18 8.26
CA GLY A 15 -15.18 -9.51 6.99
C GLY A 15 -14.18 -10.21 6.06
N GLU A 16 -13.84 -11.47 6.38
CA GLU A 16 -12.55 -12.14 6.11
C GLU A 16 -11.93 -11.92 4.73
N HIS A 17 -12.72 -11.94 3.66
CA HIS A 17 -12.22 -11.76 2.30
C HIS A 17 -11.64 -10.36 2.05
N TYR A 18 -12.28 -9.31 2.54
CA TYR A 18 -11.81 -7.94 2.33
C TYR A 18 -10.53 -7.64 3.11
N ARG A 19 -10.39 -8.21 4.31
CA ARG A 19 -9.19 -8.05 5.12
C ARG A 19 -8.02 -8.84 4.55
N ASP A 20 -8.25 -10.07 4.07
CA ASP A 20 -7.21 -10.85 3.40
C ASP A 20 -6.73 -10.13 2.13
N ASP A 21 -7.64 -9.58 1.32
CA ASP A 21 -7.28 -8.81 0.13
C ASP A 21 -6.45 -7.55 0.46
N ILE A 22 -6.82 -6.79 1.50
CA ILE A 22 -6.03 -5.62 1.92
C ILE A 22 -4.67 -6.03 2.48
N LEU A 23 -4.60 -7.05 3.33
CA LEU A 23 -3.34 -7.52 3.90
C LEU A 23 -2.42 -8.06 2.79
N ARG A 24 -2.96 -8.80 1.84
CA ARG A 24 -2.26 -9.25 0.64
C ARG A 24 -1.72 -8.08 -0.16
N LEU A 25 -2.53 -7.06 -0.42
CA LEU A 25 -2.10 -5.84 -1.10
C LEU A 25 -1.02 -5.08 -0.32
N LEU A 26 -1.09 -5.06 1.01
CA LEU A 26 -0.06 -4.46 1.85
C LEU A 26 1.26 -5.22 1.74
N PHE A 27 1.24 -6.55 1.79
CA PHE A 27 2.45 -7.38 1.59
C PHE A 27 3.05 -7.20 0.20
N ILE A 28 2.23 -7.15 -0.85
CA ILE A 28 2.66 -6.80 -2.20
C ILE A 28 3.41 -5.45 -2.21
N CYS A 29 2.88 -4.45 -1.51
CA CYS A 29 3.51 -3.13 -1.43
C CYS A 29 4.86 -3.15 -0.69
N CYS A 30 5.05 -4.07 0.26
CA CYS A 30 6.27 -4.22 1.07
C CYS A 30 7.35 -5.11 0.41
N HIS A 31 7.27 -5.33 -0.89
CA HIS A 31 8.21 -6.20 -1.62
C HIS A 31 9.68 -5.82 -1.38
N PRO A 32 10.58 -6.78 -1.05
CA PRO A 32 11.96 -6.49 -0.66
C PRO A 32 12.79 -5.82 -1.78
N ASP A 33 12.47 -6.11 -3.05
CA ASP A 33 13.14 -5.47 -4.17
C ASP A 33 12.72 -4.01 -4.40
N LEU A 34 11.66 -3.53 -3.76
CA LEU A 34 11.26 -2.13 -3.86
C LEU A 34 12.00 -1.30 -2.81
N PRO A 35 12.60 -0.16 -3.19
CA PRO A 35 13.04 0.84 -2.23
C PRO A 35 11.87 1.31 -1.35
N ALA A 36 12.14 1.64 -0.09
CA ALA A 36 11.09 2.09 0.86
C ALA A 36 10.22 3.23 0.32
N THR A 37 10.81 4.17 -0.43
CA THR A 37 10.07 5.28 -1.06
C THR A 37 9.06 4.81 -2.12
N GLN A 38 9.33 3.68 -2.79
CA GLN A 38 8.39 3.05 -3.71
C GLN A 38 7.33 2.27 -2.95
N GLN A 39 7.72 1.48 -1.95
CA GLN A 39 6.79 0.72 -1.09
C GLN A 39 5.72 1.63 -0.48
N ILE A 40 6.13 2.73 0.15
CA ILE A 40 5.22 3.71 0.77
C ILE A 40 4.33 4.37 -0.30
N ALA A 41 4.89 4.73 -1.46
CA ALA A 41 4.11 5.38 -2.52
C ALA A 41 3.02 4.45 -3.10
N VAL A 42 3.32 3.16 -3.30
CA VAL A 42 2.32 2.20 -3.79
C VAL A 42 1.30 1.84 -2.72
N ALA A 43 1.71 1.72 -1.45
CA ALA A 43 0.78 1.49 -0.32
C ALA A 43 -0.24 2.63 -0.19
N LEU A 44 0.23 3.89 -0.22
CA LEU A 44 -0.67 5.06 -0.17
C LEU A 44 -1.64 5.10 -1.37
N ARG A 45 -1.21 4.62 -2.54
CA ARG A 45 -2.04 4.62 -3.75
C ARG A 45 -3.07 3.50 -3.74
N ILE A 46 -2.68 2.29 -3.36
CA ILE A 46 -3.45 1.05 -3.55
C ILE A 46 -4.27 0.73 -2.30
N VAL A 47 -3.65 0.80 -1.12
CA VAL A 47 -4.29 0.45 0.15
C VAL A 47 -5.06 1.65 0.71
N SER A 48 -4.43 2.84 0.72
CA SER A 48 -5.05 4.04 1.31
C SER A 48 -5.87 4.88 0.32
N GLY A 49 -5.82 4.58 -0.98
CA GLY A 49 -6.65 5.24 -2.01
C GLY A 49 -6.26 6.68 -2.39
N LEU A 50 -5.08 7.17 -1.99
CA LEU A 50 -4.67 8.55 -2.30
C LEU A 50 -4.43 8.76 -3.80
N THR A 51 -4.69 9.98 -4.27
CA THR A 51 -4.35 10.40 -5.63
C THR A 51 -2.84 10.63 -5.80
N VAL A 52 -2.32 10.48 -7.02
CA VAL A 52 -0.90 10.77 -7.34
C VAL A 52 -0.51 12.18 -6.88
N LYS A 53 -1.40 13.17 -7.06
CA LYS A 53 -1.20 14.54 -6.62
C LYS A 53 -1.05 14.71 -5.11
N GLN A 54 -1.83 13.97 -4.32
CA GLN A 54 -1.70 13.98 -2.85
C GLN A 54 -0.38 13.35 -2.42
N ILE A 55 0.00 12.23 -3.03
CA ILE A 55 1.25 11.52 -2.72
C ILE A 55 2.45 12.37 -3.14
N ALA A 56 2.42 13.00 -4.31
CA ALA A 56 3.47 13.90 -4.79
C ALA A 56 3.73 15.05 -3.81
N ARG A 57 2.66 15.67 -3.27
CA ARG A 57 2.77 16.67 -2.21
C ARG A 57 3.37 16.11 -0.92
N ALA A 58 2.95 14.92 -0.47
CA ALA A 58 3.50 14.30 0.74
C ALA A 58 5.00 13.99 0.62
N PHE A 59 5.46 13.66 -0.60
CA PHE A 59 6.87 13.38 -0.88
C PHE A 59 7.67 14.60 -1.34
N LEU A 60 7.05 15.78 -1.46
CA LEU A 60 7.65 17.01 -1.97
C LEU A 60 8.33 16.84 -3.34
N VAL A 61 7.67 16.12 -4.26
CA VAL A 61 8.13 15.92 -5.64
C VAL A 61 7.06 16.34 -6.66
N GLY A 62 7.46 16.49 -7.92
CA GLY A 62 6.51 16.75 -9.02
C GLY A 62 5.57 15.58 -9.28
N GLU A 63 4.33 15.87 -9.72
CA GLU A 63 3.30 14.85 -9.99
C GLU A 63 3.77 13.82 -11.03
N SER A 64 4.38 14.27 -12.12
CA SER A 64 4.95 13.38 -13.15
C SER A 64 6.05 12.45 -12.60
N ALA A 65 6.92 12.96 -11.72
CA ALA A 65 7.95 12.13 -11.09
C ALA A 65 7.34 11.06 -10.17
N MET A 66 6.26 11.40 -9.45
CA MET A 66 5.53 10.44 -8.62
C MET A 66 4.79 9.40 -9.44
N GLU A 67 4.14 9.80 -10.53
CA GLU A 67 3.47 8.88 -11.46
C GLU A 67 4.44 7.83 -12.03
N GLN A 68 5.61 8.30 -12.47
CA GLN A 68 6.69 7.44 -12.96
C GLN A 68 7.24 6.52 -11.87
N ARG A 69 7.36 7.01 -10.63
CA ARG A 69 7.77 6.20 -9.47
C ARG A 69 6.78 5.07 -9.20
N ILE A 70 5.48 5.37 -9.17
CA ILE A 70 4.42 4.37 -8.94
C ILE A 70 4.39 3.34 -10.09
N THR A 71 4.52 3.79 -11.33
CA THR A 71 4.52 2.90 -12.51
C THR A 71 5.69 1.93 -12.48
N ARG A 72 6.91 2.41 -12.20
CA ARG A 72 8.09 1.53 -12.06
C ARG A 72 7.98 0.56 -10.90
N ALA A 73 7.42 0.99 -9.78
CA ALA A 73 7.20 0.12 -8.63
C ALA A 73 6.23 -1.03 -8.96
N LYS A 74 5.12 -0.73 -9.65
CA LYS A 74 4.16 -1.74 -10.12
C LYS A 74 4.78 -2.73 -11.12
N ALA A 75 5.57 -2.23 -12.06
CA ALA A 75 6.29 -3.09 -13.01
C ALA A 75 7.26 -4.03 -12.28
N ARG A 76 8.02 -3.51 -11.32
CA ARG A 76 8.97 -4.31 -10.53
C ARG A 76 8.30 -5.38 -9.67
N ILE A 77 7.13 -5.09 -9.09
CA ILE A 77 6.31 -6.08 -8.39
C ILE A 77 5.87 -7.19 -9.36
N ALA A 78 5.37 -6.81 -10.55
CA ALA A 78 4.90 -7.77 -11.55
C ALA A 78 6.03 -8.68 -12.06
N ASP A 79 7.22 -8.12 -12.27
CA ASP A 79 8.39 -8.85 -12.74
C ASP A 79 8.97 -9.81 -11.68
N ALA A 80 8.80 -9.51 -10.39
CA ALA A 80 9.36 -10.30 -9.31
C ALA A 80 8.69 -11.67 -9.15
N GLY A 81 7.48 -11.87 -9.67
CA GLY A 81 6.81 -13.18 -9.73
C GLY A 81 6.58 -13.85 -8.38
N VAL A 82 6.63 -13.08 -7.28
CA VAL A 82 6.53 -13.63 -5.93
C VAL A 82 5.06 -13.93 -5.59
N PRO A 83 4.74 -15.14 -5.12
CA PRO A 83 3.39 -15.48 -4.71
C PRO A 83 3.12 -14.87 -3.34
N PHE A 84 2.27 -13.87 -3.30
CA PHE A 84 1.60 -13.40 -2.09
C PHE A 84 0.12 -13.32 -2.34
#